data_AF-A0A1E4GVY7-F1
#
_entry.id   AF-A0A1E4GVY7-F1
#
_cell.length_a   1.000
_cell.length_b   1.000
_cell.length_c   1.000
_cell.angle_alpha   90.00
_cell.angle_beta   90.00
_cell.angle_gamma   90.00
#
_symmetry.space_group_name_H-M   'P 1'
#
loop_
_entity.id
_entity.type
_entity.pdbx_description
1 polymer ?
#
loop_
_entity_poly.entity_id
_entity_poly.type
_entity_poly.pdbx_seq_one_letter_code
_entity_poly.pdbx_strand_id
1 'polypeptide(L)' 'MLGSEMLRKTLEAAMRDHDLTLVDTPAANLSAEARRVASVLRYAVVVARKNQTFAEDITTLVREFGEDGVDVVGTVLNAT' A
#
# COMPACT_ATOMS: atom_id res chain seq x y z
N MET A 1 7.87 -20.07 -4.10
CA MET A 1 7.37 -18.78 -3.58
C MET A 1 7.02 -18.89 -2.08
N LEU A 2 8.00 -19.17 -1.21
CA LEU A 2 7.74 -19.34 0.22
C LEU A 2 7.41 -18.00 0.93
N GLY A 3 8.02 -16.89 0.48
CA GLY A 3 7.80 -15.57 1.09
C GLY A 3 6.40 -14.99 0.88
N SER A 4 5.77 -15.21 -0.28
CA SER A 4 4.44 -14.66 -0.58
C SER A 4 3.32 -15.34 0.21
N GLU A 5 3.44 -16.64 0.46
CA GLU A 5 2.44 -17.38 1.23
C GLU A 5 2.55 -17.08 2.73
N MET A 6 3.77 -17.00 3.26
CA MET A 6 4.01 -16.61 4.65
C MET A 6 3.50 -15.19 4.91
N LEU A 7 3.82 -14.23 4.03
CA LEU A 7 3.33 -12.85 4.15
C LEU A 7 1.81 -12.80 4.23
N ARG A 8 1.11 -13.51 3.32
CA ARG A 8 -0.35 -13.57 3.32
C ARG A 8 -0.88 -14.11 4.64
N LYS A 9 -0.37 -15.24 5.12
CA LYS A 9 -0.81 -15.86 6.39
C LYS A 9 -0.60 -14.92 7.58
N THR A 10 0.53 -14.22 7.64
CA THR A 10 0.81 -13.24 8.70
C THR A 10 -0.14 -12.05 8.66
N LEU A 11 -0.37 -11.47 7.48
CA LEU A 11 -1.29 -10.34 7.32
C LEU A 11 -2.73 -10.75 7.67
N GLU A 12 -3.19 -11.91 7.19
CA GLU A 12 -4.51 -12.43 7.51
C GLU A 12 -4.68 -12.75 9.00
N ALA A 13 -3.63 -13.21 9.69
CA ALA A 13 -3.66 -13.40 11.14
C ALA A 13 -3.73 -12.06 11.87
N ALA A 14 -2.90 -11.09 11.49
CA ALA A 14 -2.91 -9.75 12.08
C ALA A 14 -4.29 -9.07 11.95
N MET A 15 -4.93 -9.17 10.78
CA MET A 15 -6.28 -8.65 10.52
C MET A 15 -7.38 -9.34 11.35
N ARG A 16 -7.19 -10.60 11.75
CA ARG A 16 -8.14 -11.31 12.61
C ARG A 16 -7.94 -11.00 14.10
N ASP A 17 -6.69 -10.82 14.50
CA ASP A 17 -6.31 -10.71 15.91
C ASP A 17 -6.34 -9.27 16.43
N HIS A 18 -6.44 -8.26 15.55
CA HIS A 18 -6.44 -6.83 15.91
C HIS A 18 -7.60 -6.10 15.24
N ASP A 19 -8.16 -5.10 15.94
CA ASP A 19 -9.23 -4.25 15.42
C ASP A 19 -8.79 -3.41 14.20
N LEU A 20 -7.50 -3.04 14.17
CA LEU A 20 -6.89 -2.29 13.08
C LEU A 20 -5.45 -2.76 12.86
N THR A 21 -5.12 -3.07 11.61
CA THR A 21 -3.75 -3.39 11.20
C THR A 21 -3.23 -2.30 10.27
N LEU A 22 -2.13 -1.65 10.65
CA LEU A 22 -1.40 -0.70 9.80
C LEU A 22 -0.11 -1.36 9.32
N VAL A 23 0.13 -1.31 8.01
CA VAL A 23 1.35 -1.86 7.42
C VAL A 23 2.08 -0.74 6.69
N ASP A 24 3.27 -0.43 7.16
CA ASP A 24 4.19 0.49 6.49
C ASP A 24 4.93 -0.25 5.37
N THR A 25 5.14 0.43 4.24
CA THR A 25 5.77 -0.15 3.05
C THR A 25 6.79 0.83 2.49
N PRO A 26 7.89 0.35 1.89
CA PRO A 26 8.79 1.23 1.16
C PRO A 26 8.07 2.00 0.07
N ALA A 27 8.65 3.13 -0.36
CA ALA A 27 8.09 3.95 -1.42
C ALA A 27 7.80 3.11 -2.68
N ALA A 28 6.59 3.27 -3.23
CA ALA A 28 6.10 2.42 -4.32
C ALA A 28 6.92 2.52 -5.62
N ASN A 29 7.62 3.63 -5.81
CA ASN A 29 8.55 3.82 -6.93
C ASN A 29 9.90 3.08 -6.75
N LEU A 30 10.21 2.59 -5.54
CA LEU A 30 11.43 1.84 -5.23
C LEU A 30 11.18 0.34 -5.07
N SER A 31 9.96 -0.07 -4.75
CA SER A 31 9.63 -1.47 -4.44
C SER A 31 8.20 -1.82 -4.80
N ALA A 32 8.01 -3.02 -5.35
CA ALA A 32 6.70 -3.63 -5.56
C ALA A 32 6.06 -4.19 -4.28
N GLU A 33 6.69 -4.01 -3.11
CA GLU A 33 6.14 -4.47 -1.83
C GLU A 33 4.82 -3.78 -1.49
N ALA A 34 4.67 -2.49 -1.77
CA ALA A 34 3.43 -1.75 -1.53
C ALA A 34 2.24 -2.43 -2.24
N ARG A 35 2.40 -2.79 -3.52
CA ARG A 35 1.39 -3.52 -4.31
C ARG A 35 1.11 -4.91 -3.77
N ARG A 36 2.17 -5.66 -3.40
CA ARG A 36 1.99 -7.01 -2.83
C ARG A 36 1.23 -6.99 -1.51
N VAL A 37 1.60 -6.11 -0.59
CA VAL A 37 0.91 -5.96 0.71
C VAL A 37 -0.52 -5.49 0.49
N ALA A 38 -0.71 -4.44 -0.31
CA ALA A 38 -2.02 -3.86 -0.56
C ALA A 38 -2.98 -4.86 -1.24
N SER A 39 -2.49 -5.73 -2.15
CA SER A 39 -3.32 -6.76 -2.78
C SER A 39 -3.93 -7.76 -1.79
N VAL A 40 -3.29 -7.96 -0.62
CA VAL A 40 -3.81 -8.79 0.48
C VAL A 40 -4.76 -7.98 1.36
N LEU A 41 -4.41 -6.74 1.70
CA LEU A 41 -5.20 -5.89 2.62
C LEU A 41 -6.40 -5.22 1.96
N ARG A 42 -6.43 -5.13 0.62
CA ARG A 42 -7.47 -4.53 -0.23
C ARG A 42 -7.70 -3.02 -0.06
N TYR A 43 -7.02 -2.36 0.87
CA TYR A 43 -7.09 -0.91 1.09
C TYR A 43 -5.71 -0.29 1.21
N ALA A 44 -5.59 0.97 0.78
CA ALA A 44 -4.34 1.73 0.89
C ALA A 44 -4.60 3.22 1.15
N VAL A 45 -3.67 3.86 1.85
CA VAL A 45 -3.53 5.31 1.93
C VAL A 45 -2.23 5.68 1.23
N VAL A 46 -2.30 6.62 0.28
CA VAL A 46 -1.11 7.08 -0.46
C VAL A 46 -0.53 8.30 0.23
N VAL A 47 0.77 8.27 0.53
CA VAL A 47 1.48 9.42 1.08
C VAL A 47 2.33 10.06 -0.01
N ALA A 48 2.13 11.36 -0.23
CA ALA A 48 2.91 12.17 -1.14
C ALA A 48 3.70 13.22 -0.36
N ARG A 49 4.97 13.42 -0.72
CA ARG A 49 5.80 14.46 -0.10
C ARG A 49 5.74 15.75 -0.91
N LYS A 50 5.43 16.84 -0.21
CA LYS A 50 5.37 18.20 -0.76
C LYS A 50 6.70 18.56 -1.43
N ASN A 51 6.62 19.15 -2.62
CA ASN A 51 7.77 19.57 -3.42
C ASN A 51 8.74 18.43 -3.80
N GLN A 52 8.36 17.16 -3.66
CA GLN A 52 9.18 16.02 -4.07
C GLN A 52 8.41 14.98 -4.87
N THR A 53 7.20 14.61 -4.44
CA THR A 53 6.38 13.63 -5.16
C THR A 53 5.63 14.31 -6.30
N PHE A 54 5.72 13.74 -7.51
CA PHE A 54 4.98 14.22 -8.67
C PHE A 54 3.52 13.74 -8.65
N ALA A 55 2.59 14.60 -9.08
CA ALA A 55 1.17 14.25 -9.11
C ALA A 55 0.86 13.09 -10.09
N GLU A 56 1.65 12.98 -11.16
CA GLU A 56 1.54 11.89 -12.14
C GLU A 56 1.91 10.53 -11.54
N ASP A 57 2.92 10.49 -10.66
CA ASP A 57 3.31 9.27 -9.94
C ASP A 57 2.19 8.79 -9.01
N ILE A 58 1.53 9.73 -8.32
CA ILE A 58 0.37 9.41 -7.46
C ILE A 58 -0.77 8.85 -8.31
N THR A 59 -1.09 9.52 -9.42
CA THR A 59 -2.18 9.09 -10.31
C THR A 59 -1.91 7.71 -10.89
N THR A 60 -0.67 7.43 -11.26
CA THR A 60 -0.23 6.11 -11.75
C THR A 60 -0.37 5.05 -10.67
N LEU A 61 0.11 5.33 -9.45
CA LEU A 61 0.00 4.40 -8.33
C LEU A 61 -1.45 4.08 -7.96
N VAL A 62 -2.33 5.09 -7.94
CA VAL A 62 -3.77 4.89 -7.68
C VAL A 62 -4.39 3.99 -8.75
N ARG A 63 -4.05 4.18 -10.03
CA ARG A 63 -4.52 3.30 -11.12
C ARG A 63 -4.04 1.87 -10.93
N GLU A 64 -2.75 1.68 -10.66
CA GLU A 64 -2.15 0.34 -10.45
C GLU A 64 -2.78 -0.39 -9.26
N PHE A 65 -3.06 0.32 -8.17
CA PHE A 65 -3.80 -0.23 -7.04
C PHE A 65 -5.22 -0.63 -7.44
N GLY A 66 -5.92 0.19 -8.23
CA GLY A 66 -7.24 -0.17 -8.76
C GLY A 66 -7.20 -1.44 -9.63
N GLU A 67 -6.18 -1.60 -10.47
CA GLU A 67 -5.95 -2.81 -11.28
C GLU A 67 -5.71 -4.07 -10.42
N ASP A 68 -5.08 -3.90 -9.25
CA ASP A 68 -4.87 -4.98 -8.26
C ASP A 68 -6.09 -5.22 -7.35
N GLY A 69 -7.18 -4.46 -7.54
CA GLY A 69 -8.39 -4.49 -6.74
C GLY A 69 -8.23 -3.89 -5.34
N VAL A 70 -7.27 -3.00 -5.16
CA VAL A 70 -7.03 -2.24 -3.94
C VAL A 70 -7.80 -0.92 -4.01
N ASP A 71 -8.52 -0.59 -2.95
CA ASP A 71 -9.23 0.68 -2.80
C ASP A 71 -8.35 1.72 -2.09
N VAL A 72 -8.14 2.87 -2.74
CA VAL A 72 -7.37 3.98 -2.16
C VAL A 72 -8.31 4.89 -1.40
N VAL A 73 -8.34 4.72 -0.08
CA VAL A 73 -9.29 5.44 0.79
C VAL A 73 -8.92 6.90 1.02
N GLY A 74 -7.72 7.32 0.62
CA GLY A 74 -7.31 8.71 0.64
C GLY A 74 -5.83 8.93 0.32
N THR A 75 -5.48 10.21 0.17
CA THR A 75 -4.11 10.66 -0.06
C THR A 75 -3.71 11.66 1.01
N VAL A 76 -2.51 11.50 1.57
CA VAL A 76 -1.93 12.41 2.56
C VAL A 76 -0.79 13.19 1.90
N LEU A 77 -0.87 14.53 1.94
CA LEU A 77 0.24 15.40 1.54
C LEU A 77 1.08 15.73 2.76
N ASN A 78 2.28 15.15 2.83
CA ASN A 78 3.23 15.41 3.90
C ASN A 78 4.16 16.59 3.53
N ALA A 79 4.28 17.58 4.40
CA ALA A 79 5.12 18.76 4.20
C ALA A 79 6.47 18.71 4.92
N THR A 80 6.75 17.62 5.62
CA THR A 80 7.97 17.42 6.44
C THR A 80 9.02 16.56 5.74
#